data_AF-F1YEJ1-F1
#
_entry.id   AF-F1YEJ1-F1
#
_cell.length_a   1.000
_cell.length_b   1.000
_cell.length_c   1.000
_cell.angle_alpha   90.00
_cell.angle_beta   90.00
_cell.angle_gamma   90.00
#
_symmetry.space_group_name_H-M   'P 1'
#
loop_
_entity.id
_entity.type
_entity.pdbx_description
1 polymer ?
#
loop_
_entity_poly.entity_id
_entity_poly.type
_entity_poly.pdbx_seq_one_letter_code
_entity_poly.pdbx_strand_id
1 'polypeptide(L)'
;MDAVNLSKQHPEQYKLLAGLDASVAASLSAADLDPLLVELVKIRVSQLNGCAFCLRMHTRDAIAKGETTDRLALVAAWWESQYFSEQERAALALAEEVTQLPVPERRSWENGSLTAEQVSAISWLAIVMNSWNRLAIRSHYPVAP
;
A
#
# COMPACT_ATOMS: atom_id res chain seq x y z
N MET A 1 14.96 18.61 9.53
CA MET A 1 14.40 19.33 8.38
C MET A 1 12.90 19.05 8.35
N ASP A 2 12.09 20.03 7.96
CA ASP A 2 10.65 19.80 7.80
C ASP A 2 10.41 18.77 6.68
N ALA A 3 9.43 17.88 6.87
CA ALA A 3 9.09 16.85 5.89
C ALA A 3 8.58 17.49 4.58
N VAL A 4 9.16 17.10 3.44
CA VAL A 4 8.78 17.60 2.11
C VAL A 4 7.46 16.96 1.66
N ASN A 5 6.47 17.77 1.30
CA ASN A 5 5.20 17.28 0.77
C ASN A 5 5.31 17.00 -0.74
N LEU A 6 5.36 15.72 -1.09
CA LEU A 6 5.56 15.25 -2.46
C LEU A 6 4.44 15.63 -3.43
N SER A 7 3.18 15.64 -2.98
CA SER A 7 2.04 15.95 -3.85
C SER A 7 1.91 17.44 -4.15
N LYS A 8 2.32 18.31 -3.22
CA LYS A 8 2.43 19.76 -3.48
C LYS A 8 3.58 20.09 -4.41
N GLN A 9 4.72 19.41 -4.25
CA GLN A 9 5.91 19.67 -5.05
C GLN A 9 5.75 19.17 -6.51
N HIS A 10 5.08 18.03 -6.68
CA HIS A 10 4.96 17.31 -7.95
C HIS A 10 3.48 16.90 -8.19
N PRO A 11 2.59 17.85 -8.51
CA PRO A 11 1.14 17.60 -8.55
C PRO A 11 0.69 16.73 -9.72
N GLU A 12 1.41 16.73 -10.86
CA GLU A 12 1.08 15.87 -12.00
C GLU A 12 1.35 14.39 -11.69
N GLN A 13 2.45 14.09 -10.99
CA GLN A 13 2.75 12.73 -10.53
C GLN A 13 1.68 12.22 -9.56
N TYR A 14 1.18 13.09 -8.69
CA TYR A 14 0.05 12.77 -7.82
C TYR A 14 -1.24 12.48 -8.61
N LYS A 15 -1.57 13.28 -9.63
CA LYS A 15 -2.73 13.03 -10.50
C LYS A 15 -2.64 11.68 -11.21
N LEU A 16 -1.47 11.32 -11.72
CA LEU A 16 -1.24 10.01 -12.35
C LEU A 16 -1.41 8.87 -11.36
N LEU A 17 -0.90 9.01 -10.13
CA LEU A 17 -1.10 8.01 -9.08
C LEU A 17 -2.59 7.87 -8.70
N ALA A 18 -3.32 8.98 -8.60
CA ALA A 18 -4.76 8.97 -8.37
C ALA A 18 -5.54 8.33 -9.53
N GLY A 19 -5.10 8.55 -10.77
CA GLY A 19 -5.65 7.90 -11.96
C GLY A 19 -5.43 6.37 -11.96
N LEU A 20 -4.25 5.92 -11.53
CA LEU A 20 -3.97 4.50 -11.34
C LEU A 20 -4.87 3.90 -10.24
N ASP A 21 -5.01 4.56 -9.10
CA ASP A 21 -5.90 4.12 -8.01
C ASP A 21 -7.35 3.95 -8.50
N ALA A 22 -7.87 4.95 -9.22
CA ALA A 22 -9.21 4.87 -9.80
C ALA A 22 -9.37 3.71 -10.80
N SER A 23 -8.36 3.47 -11.65
CA SER A 23 -8.36 2.32 -12.58
C SER A 23 -8.33 0.99 -11.84
N VAL A 24 -7.54 0.86 -10.77
CA VAL A 24 -7.49 -0.35 -9.95
C VAL A 24 -8.83 -0.58 -9.25
N ALA A 25 -9.44 0.47 -8.70
CA ALA A 25 -10.76 0.38 -8.07
C ALA A 25 -11.82 -0.16 -9.06
N ALA A 26 -11.79 0.28 -10.32
CA ALA A 26 -12.66 -0.24 -11.36
C ALA A 26 -12.40 -1.74 -11.62
N SER A 27 -11.14 -2.18 -11.68
CA SER A 27 -10.79 -3.60 -11.83
C SER A 27 -11.25 -4.46 -10.64
N LEU A 28 -11.11 -3.97 -9.41
CA LEU A 28 -11.58 -4.67 -8.20
C LEU A 28 -13.10 -4.86 -8.22
N SER A 29 -13.85 -3.82 -8.63
CA SER A 29 -15.30 -3.92 -8.80
C SER A 29 -15.69 -4.86 -9.93
N ALA A 30 -14.98 -4.84 -11.06
CA ALA A 30 -15.23 -5.75 -12.19
C ALA A 30 -14.92 -7.22 -11.84
N ALA A 31 -14.03 -7.46 -10.88
CA ALA A 31 -13.70 -8.78 -10.35
C ALA A 31 -14.68 -9.27 -9.25
N ASP A 32 -15.77 -8.53 -9.00
CA ASP A 32 -16.79 -8.86 -7.98
C ASP A 32 -16.20 -9.07 -6.57
N LEU A 33 -15.19 -8.28 -6.21
CA LEU A 33 -14.62 -8.30 -4.88
C LEU A 33 -15.48 -7.49 -3.91
N ASP A 34 -15.74 -8.07 -2.74
CA ASP A 34 -16.45 -7.40 -1.67
C ASP A 34 -15.76 -6.06 -1.31
N PRO A 35 -16.47 -4.92 -1.36
CA PRO A 35 -15.94 -3.62 -0.97
C PRO A 35 -15.34 -3.57 0.45
N LEU A 36 -15.77 -4.46 1.34
CA LEU A 36 -15.24 -4.60 2.69
C LEU A 36 -13.88 -5.31 2.69
N LEU A 37 -13.75 -6.41 1.95
CA LEU A 37 -12.47 -7.09 1.71
C LEU A 37 -11.42 -6.12 1.16
N VAL A 38 -11.81 -5.24 0.22
CA VAL A 38 -10.92 -4.20 -0.32
C VAL A 38 -10.40 -3.27 0.78
N GLU A 39 -11.24 -2.81 1.72
CA GLU A 39 -10.76 -1.94 2.81
C GLU A 39 -9.87 -2.70 3.81
N LEU A 40 -10.15 -3.98 4.10
CA LEU A 40 -9.30 -4.78 4.98
C LEU A 40 -7.89 -4.96 4.42
N VAL A 41 -7.78 -5.19 3.11
CA VAL A 41 -6.48 -5.25 2.41
C VAL A 41 -5.76 -3.90 2.54
N LYS A 42 -6.44 -2.78 2.28
CA LYS A 42 -5.86 -1.43 2.42
C LYS A 42 -5.39 -1.13 3.85
N ILE A 43 -6.19 -1.51 4.85
CA ILE A 43 -5.82 -1.38 6.27
C ILE A 43 -4.58 -2.20 6.57
N ARG A 44 -4.54 -3.49 6.17
CA ARG A 44 -3.41 -4.37 6.47
C ARG A 44 -2.12 -3.89 5.81
N VAL A 45 -2.16 -3.52 4.54
CA VAL A 45 -1.01 -2.91 3.83
C VAL A 45 -0.54 -1.64 4.54
N SER A 46 -1.48 -0.82 5.03
CA SER A 46 -1.14 0.40 5.77
C SER A 46 -0.53 0.12 7.15
N GLN A 47 -0.95 -0.95 7.84
CA GLN A 47 -0.35 -1.38 9.11
C GLN A 47 1.10 -1.80 8.90
N LEU A 48 1.36 -2.63 7.90
CA LEU A 48 2.71 -3.10 7.58
C LEU A 48 3.66 -1.96 7.22
N ASN A 49 3.16 -0.95 6.51
CA ASN A 49 3.94 0.24 6.14
C ASN A 49 3.98 1.34 7.22
N GLY A 50 3.21 1.20 8.31
CA GLY A 50 3.14 2.20 9.38
C GLY A 50 2.50 3.54 8.96
N CYS A 51 1.60 3.56 7.96
CA CYS A 51 1.01 4.80 7.46
C CYS A 51 -0.24 5.21 8.27
N ALA A 52 -0.07 6.04 9.29
CA ALA A 52 -1.17 6.50 10.15
C ALA A 52 -2.30 7.24 9.38
N PHE A 53 -1.96 7.96 8.31
CA PHE A 53 -2.94 8.64 7.46
C PHE A 53 -3.88 7.63 6.76
N CYS A 54 -3.31 6.66 6.06
CA CYS A 54 -4.08 5.63 5.36
C CYS A 54 -4.85 4.75 6.34
N LEU A 55 -4.27 4.41 7.50
CA LEU A 55 -4.97 3.66 8.54
C LEU A 55 -6.24 4.37 9.01
N ARG A 56 -6.16 5.67 9.33
CA ARG A 56 -7.33 6.45 9.75
C ARG A 56 -8.40 6.51 8.66
N MET A 57 -8.00 6.73 7.41
CA MET A 57 -8.91 6.82 6.27
C MET A 57 -9.66 5.50 6.06
N HIS A 58 -8.93 4.41 5.80
CA HIS A 58 -9.53 3.13 5.43
C HIS A 58 -10.28 2.46 6.59
N THR A 59 -9.88 2.70 7.84
CA THR A 59 -10.67 2.25 8.99
C THR A 59 -12.05 2.90 9.03
N ARG A 60 -12.16 4.21 8.73
CA ARG A 60 -13.46 4.91 8.68
C ARG A 60 -14.31 4.41 7.52
N ASP A 61 -13.69 4.19 6.36
CA ASP A 61 -14.40 3.66 5.18
C ASP A 61 -14.89 2.23 5.42
N ALA A 62 -14.11 1.39 6.09
CA ALA A 62 -14.53 0.04 6.49
C ALA A 62 -15.71 0.06 7.48
N ILE A 63 -15.66 0.92 8.51
CA ILE A 63 -16.77 1.08 9.46
C ILE A 63 -18.04 1.54 8.73
N ALA A 64 -17.92 2.48 7.78
CA ALA A 64 -19.05 2.95 6.99
C ALA A 64 -19.66 1.84 6.11
N LYS A 65 -18.88 0.82 5.76
CA LYS A 65 -19.31 -0.38 5.02
C LYS A 65 -19.79 -1.53 5.92
N GLY A 66 -19.86 -1.32 7.23
CA GLY A 66 -20.41 -2.30 8.18
C GLY A 66 -19.37 -3.19 8.87
N GLU A 67 -18.08 -2.83 8.82
CA GLU A 67 -17.05 -3.59 9.55
C GLU A 67 -17.23 -3.49 11.07
N THR A 68 -16.78 -4.52 11.77
CA THR A 68 -16.86 -4.62 13.23
C THR A 68 -15.54 -4.21 13.90
N THR A 69 -15.63 -3.71 15.13
CA THR A 69 -14.47 -3.37 15.95
C THR A 69 -13.57 -4.58 16.22
N ASP A 70 -14.15 -5.76 16.39
CA ASP A 70 -13.41 -7.00 16.64
C ASP A 70 -12.52 -7.38 15.45
N ARG A 71 -13.08 -7.37 14.23
CA ARG A 71 -12.33 -7.65 13.02
C ARG A 71 -11.25 -6.61 12.74
N LEU A 72 -11.53 -5.33 12.98
CA LEU A 72 -10.52 -4.27 12.88
C LEU A 72 -9.36 -4.44 13.87
N ALA A 73 -9.65 -4.88 15.09
CA ALA A 73 -8.63 -5.16 16.10
C ALA A 73 -7.78 -6.39 15.74
N LEU A 74 -8.39 -7.39 15.10
CA LEU A 74 -7.76 -8.68 14.81
C LEU A 74 -7.08 -8.76 13.45
N VAL A 75 -7.33 -7.83 12.52
CA VAL A 75 -6.75 -7.88 11.16
C VAL A 75 -5.22 -7.89 11.16
N ALA A 76 -4.58 -7.34 12.20
CA ALA A 76 -3.12 -7.37 12.33
C ALA A 76 -2.54 -8.76 12.65
N ALA A 77 -3.38 -9.65 13.16
CA ALA A 77 -3.08 -11.02 13.58
C ALA A 77 -4.06 -12.02 12.94
N TRP A 78 -4.49 -11.73 11.71
CA TRP A 78 -5.62 -12.41 11.04
C TRP A 78 -5.45 -13.93 10.94
N TRP A 79 -4.21 -14.42 10.79
CA TRP A 79 -3.89 -15.83 10.55
C TRP A 79 -4.18 -16.74 11.76
N GLU A 80 -4.12 -16.19 12.99
CA GLU A 80 -4.41 -16.87 14.26
C GLU A 80 -5.90 -16.80 14.65
N SER A 81 -6.77 -16.31 13.77
CA SER A 81 -8.18 -16.05 14.10
C SER A 81 -9.15 -16.76 13.15
N GLN A 82 -10.39 -16.97 13.60
CA GLN A 82 -11.50 -17.51 12.80
C GLN A 82 -12.45 -16.42 12.28
N TYR A 83 -12.10 -15.14 12.47
CA TYR A 83 -12.95 -14.01 12.12
C TYR A 83 -12.98 -13.73 10.61
N PHE A 84 -12.05 -14.29 9.83
CA PHE A 84 -11.87 -14.01 8.40
C PHE A 84 -12.14 -15.25 7.56
N SER A 85 -12.86 -15.07 6.44
CA SER A 85 -13.14 -16.13 5.48
C SER A 85 -11.87 -16.61 4.77
N GLU A 86 -11.93 -17.77 4.09
CA GLU A 86 -10.80 -18.28 3.31
C GLU A 86 -10.34 -17.29 2.23
N GLN A 87 -11.27 -16.62 1.57
CA GLN A 87 -10.96 -15.61 0.55
C GLN A 87 -10.26 -14.40 1.17
N GLU A 88 -10.73 -13.92 2.33
CA GLU A 88 -10.12 -12.81 3.05
C GLU A 88 -8.70 -13.16 3.50
N ARG A 89 -8.51 -14.36 4.06
CA ARG A 89 -7.20 -14.86 4.49
C ARG A 89 -6.22 -14.96 3.31
N ALA A 90 -6.67 -15.49 2.17
CA ALA A 90 -5.84 -15.57 0.96
C ALA A 90 -5.46 -14.18 0.43
N ALA A 91 -6.40 -13.23 0.41
CA ALA A 91 -6.14 -11.86 -0.01
C ALA A 91 -5.17 -11.13 0.94
N LEU A 92 -5.33 -11.32 2.26
CA LEU A 92 -4.44 -10.74 3.26
C LEU A 92 -3.02 -11.32 3.13
N ALA A 93 -2.88 -12.64 3.01
CA ALA A 93 -1.58 -13.29 2.77
C ALA A 93 -0.89 -12.75 1.51
N LEU A 94 -1.63 -12.66 0.39
CA LEU A 94 -1.11 -12.11 -0.85
C LEU A 94 -0.67 -10.65 -0.68
N ALA A 95 -1.48 -9.84 0.00
CA ALA A 95 -1.17 -8.44 0.25
C ALA A 95 0.08 -8.26 1.11
N GLU A 96 0.28 -9.10 2.14
CA GLU A 96 1.51 -9.10 2.94
C GLU A 96 2.73 -9.45 2.10
N GLU A 97 2.65 -10.50 1.27
CA GLU A 97 3.75 -10.94 0.40
C GLU A 97 4.15 -9.86 -0.62
N VAL A 98 3.18 -9.18 -1.23
CA VAL A 98 3.45 -8.05 -2.14
C VAL A 98 4.01 -6.83 -1.39
N THR A 99 3.63 -6.63 -0.13
CA THR A 99 4.04 -5.46 0.65
C THR A 99 5.47 -5.60 1.20
N GLN A 100 5.78 -6.75 1.80
CA GLN A 100 7.02 -7.02 2.52
C GLN A 100 8.07 -7.75 1.67
N LEU A 101 8.62 -7.07 0.66
CA LEU A 101 9.85 -7.55 0.02
C LEU A 101 11.02 -7.42 1.01
N PRO A 102 11.88 -8.46 1.19
CA PRO A 102 13.02 -8.37 2.09
C PRO A 102 13.94 -7.24 1.65
N VAL A 103 14.01 -6.18 2.45
CA VAL A 103 14.90 -5.04 2.23
C VAL A 103 15.97 -5.03 3.33
N PRO A 104 17.24 -4.73 2.97
CA PRO A 104 18.31 -4.58 3.95
C PRO A 104 17.98 -3.51 5.00
N GLU A 105 18.63 -3.59 6.17
CA GLU A 105 18.51 -2.62 7.25
C GLU A 105 18.66 -1.16 6.76
N ARG A 106 17.81 -0.28 7.29
CA ARG A 106 17.77 1.14 6.94
C ARG A 106 19.14 1.79 7.18
N ARG A 107 19.70 2.42 6.14
CA ARG A 107 20.80 3.39 6.27
C ARG A 107 20.21 4.80 6.39
N SER A 108 20.77 5.61 7.30
CA SER A 108 20.44 7.04 7.34
C SER A 108 20.97 7.71 6.06
N TRP A 109 20.06 8.20 5.22
CA TRP A 109 20.40 8.95 4.00
C TRP A 109 20.55 10.46 4.29
N GLU A 110 20.13 10.93 5.46
CA GLU A 110 20.01 12.35 5.80
C GLU A 110 21.36 12.96 6.21
N ASN A 111 22.15 13.39 5.22
CA ASN A 111 23.38 14.17 5.43
C ASN A 111 23.28 15.62 4.89
N GLY A 112 22.10 16.03 4.42
CA GLY A 112 21.85 17.37 3.88
C GLY A 112 22.43 17.64 2.48
N SER A 113 22.94 16.61 1.79
CA SER A 113 23.52 16.77 0.44
C SER A 113 22.49 16.99 -0.67
N LEU A 114 21.21 16.76 -0.39
CA LEU A 114 20.11 16.87 -1.35
C LEU A 114 19.19 18.04 -1.02
N THR A 115 18.80 18.78 -2.06
CA THR A 115 17.76 19.82 -1.95
C THR A 115 16.38 19.18 -1.78
N ALA A 116 15.40 19.96 -1.31
CA ALA A 116 14.01 19.49 -1.18
C ALA A 116 13.42 18.98 -2.52
N GLU A 117 13.81 19.61 -3.63
CA GLU A 117 13.43 19.20 -4.98
C GLU A 117 14.02 17.82 -5.34
N GLN A 118 15.32 17.63 -5.08
CA GLN A 118 16.00 16.35 -5.33
C GLN A 118 15.45 15.23 -4.46
N VAL A 119 15.18 15.50 -3.18
CA VAL A 119 14.53 14.55 -2.27
C VAL A 119 13.15 14.16 -2.83
N SER A 120 12.37 15.13 -3.31
CA SER A 120 11.05 14.87 -3.87
C SER A 120 11.11 14.02 -5.14
N ALA A 121 11.98 14.38 -6.10
CA ALA A 121 12.15 13.66 -7.36
C ALA A 121 12.65 12.22 -7.15
N ILE A 122 13.66 12.01 -6.30
CA ILE A 122 14.19 10.69 -5.96
C ILE A 122 13.15 9.85 -5.22
N SER A 123 12.34 10.46 -4.34
CA SER A 123 11.26 9.77 -3.64
C SER A 123 10.19 9.26 -4.61
N TRP A 124 9.75 10.09 -5.57
CA TRP A 124 8.81 9.66 -6.60
C TRP A 124 9.39 8.56 -7.49
N LEU A 125 10.65 8.67 -7.91
CA LEU A 125 11.34 7.61 -8.64
C LEU A 125 11.38 6.31 -7.82
N ALA A 126 11.73 6.39 -6.53
CA ALA A 126 11.78 5.24 -5.65
C ALA A 126 10.39 4.60 -5.47
N ILE A 127 9.32 5.40 -5.35
CA ILE A 127 7.93 4.91 -5.30
C ILE A 127 7.59 4.16 -6.59
N VAL A 128 7.86 4.76 -7.75
CA VAL A 128 7.62 4.14 -9.07
C VAL A 128 8.39 2.83 -9.21
N MET A 129 9.67 2.81 -8.85
CA MET A 129 10.49 1.60 -8.87
C MET A 129 9.99 0.55 -7.89
N ASN A 130 9.49 0.95 -6.72
CA ASN A 130 8.89 0.03 -5.76
C ASN A 130 7.60 -0.60 -6.30
N SER A 131 6.79 0.13 -7.07
CA SER A 131 5.63 -0.41 -7.78
C SER A 131 6.07 -1.39 -8.88
N TRP A 132 7.05 -1.02 -9.72
CA TRP A 132 7.58 -1.87 -10.78
C TRP A 132 8.22 -3.16 -10.25
N ASN A 133 9.04 -3.07 -9.21
CA ASN A 133 9.72 -4.24 -8.64
C ASN A 133 8.69 -5.24 -8.09
N ARG A 134 7.65 -4.74 -7.39
CA ARG A 134 6.54 -5.58 -6.91
C ARG A 134 5.81 -6.26 -8.07
N LEU A 135 5.51 -5.51 -9.12
CA LEU A 135 4.86 -6.06 -10.31
C LEU A 135 5.74 -7.12 -10.99
N ALA A 136 6.98 -6.79 -11.33
CA ALA A 136 7.88 -7.67 -12.07
C ALA A 136 8.18 -8.98 -11.31
N ILE A 137 8.43 -8.90 -9.99
CA ILE A 137 8.67 -10.09 -9.15
C ILE A 137 7.40 -10.95 -9.07
N ARG A 138 6.22 -10.37 -8.82
CA ARG A 138 4.96 -11.12 -8.73
C ARG A 138 4.49 -11.69 -10.04
N SER A 139 4.76 -10.99 -11.13
CA SER A 139 4.45 -11.46 -12.48
C SER A 139 5.52 -12.39 -13.05
N HIS A 140 6.57 -12.73 -12.28
CA HIS A 140 7.67 -13.59 -12.68
C HIS A 140 8.20 -13.25 -14.09
N TYR A 141 8.48 -11.96 -14.32
CA TYR A 141 8.96 -11.50 -15.63
C TYR A 141 10.19 -12.33 -16.07
N PRO A 142 10.20 -12.88 -17.30
CA PRO A 142 11.30 -13.71 -17.75
C PRO A 142 12.57 -12.87 -17.90
N VAL A 143 13.68 -13.36 -17.35
CA VAL A 143 15.01 -12.78 -17.53
C VAL A 143 15.83 -13.77 -18.35
N ALA A 144 15.92 -13.54 -19.66
CA ALA A 144 16.80 -14.29 -20.54
C ALA A 144 18.25 -13.76 -20.40
N PRO A 145 19.27 -14.59 -20.71
CA PRO A 145 20.67 -14.16 -20.73
C PRO A 145 20.95 -12.98 -21.66
#